data_AF-A0A2S2KUC3-F1
#
_entry.id   AF-A0A2S2KUC3-F1
#
_cell.length_a   1.000
_cell.length_b   1.000
_cell.length_c   1.000
_cell.angle_alpha   90.00
_cell.angle_beta   90.00
_cell.angle_gamma   90.00
#
_symmetry.space_group_name_H-M   'P 1'
#
loop_
_entity.id
_entity.type
_entity.pdbx_description
1 polymer ?
#
loop_
_entity_poly.entity_id
_entity_poly.type
_entity_poly.pdbx_seq_one_letter_code
_entity_poly.pdbx_strand_id
1 'polypeptide(L)'
;MTKDDTITQKVENMYKKYPYPSPSTDAAQTNELLNLLRIFEMESKIKLEEKNILDAGSGSGHRITNVAQFFKKCNFLGIDISEKSLEIANELKNKKNTKNIQFQKHNIMTGVENLGKFDIVLCMGVLHHLSNPSKGLQMLTKTLKDDGIIFLYLYGKLGGHKRMLNKEMISILLGKEKSNYDLGIELVRDLELNKFDYGWNLNFKNKKEEDTLIVDSLLHTNEFLYDFNDIDKLFKKTNLYGYSIFGITESTQGLLFDSSIKTEKKLSIPQTNVSQKLKSNLSLSFYESLNLKEKFRIIDLLYEPNGYTLVGFTKYAYDKLSNDRIKRNFIVIN
;
A
#
# COMPACT_ATOMS: atom_id res chain seq x y z
N MET A 1 1.57 -21.03 -20.45
CA MET A 1 1.26 -19.79 -19.72
C MET A 1 -0.02 -19.21 -20.28
N THR A 2 -1.04 -18.99 -19.46
CA THR A 2 -2.24 -18.24 -19.86
C THR A 2 -1.83 -16.82 -20.21
N LYS A 3 -2.29 -16.31 -21.35
CA LYS A 3 -2.07 -14.92 -21.76
C LYS A 3 -2.62 -13.98 -20.67
N ASP A 4 -1.84 -12.99 -20.26
CA ASP A 4 -2.29 -11.99 -19.29
C ASP A 4 -3.48 -11.19 -19.85
N ASP A 5 -4.33 -10.65 -18.98
CA ASP A 5 -5.47 -9.85 -19.41
C ASP A 5 -5.05 -8.48 -19.99
N THR A 6 -5.94 -7.87 -20.75
CA THR A 6 -5.66 -6.61 -21.46
C THR A 6 -5.29 -5.45 -20.53
N ILE A 7 -5.88 -5.37 -19.34
CA ILE A 7 -5.54 -4.32 -18.36
C ILE A 7 -4.13 -4.56 -17.81
N THR A 8 -3.80 -5.79 -17.44
CA THR A 8 -2.45 -6.16 -17.00
C THR A 8 -1.39 -5.80 -18.04
N GLN A 9 -1.62 -6.13 -19.31
CA GLN A 9 -0.69 -5.78 -20.40
C GLN A 9 -0.51 -4.25 -20.53
N LYS A 10 -1.58 -3.46 -20.39
CA LYS A 10 -1.49 -2.00 -20.42
C LYS A 10 -0.68 -1.44 -19.25
N VAL A 11 -0.91 -1.96 -18.04
CA VAL A 11 -0.17 -1.56 -16.84
C VAL A 11 1.31 -1.92 -16.97
N GLU A 12 1.64 -3.13 -17.44
CA GLU A 12 3.03 -3.54 -17.70
C GLU A 12 3.70 -2.61 -18.71
N ASN A 13 3.04 -2.32 -19.84
CA ASN A 13 3.57 -1.42 -20.87
C ASN A 13 3.78 0.01 -20.34
N MET A 14 2.88 0.50 -19.50
CA MET A 14 3.00 1.81 -18.86
C MET A 14 4.25 1.86 -17.96
N TYR A 15 4.40 0.91 -17.03
CA TYR A 15 5.57 0.87 -16.14
C TYR A 15 6.88 0.51 -16.85
N LYS A 16 6.81 -0.12 -18.03
CA LYS A 16 7.98 -0.30 -18.91
C LYS A 16 8.46 1.04 -19.48
N LYS A 17 7.54 1.93 -19.90
CA LYS A 17 7.87 3.28 -20.43
C LYS A 17 8.20 4.27 -19.31
N TYR A 18 7.46 4.21 -18.20
CA TYR A 18 7.60 5.10 -17.04
C TYR A 18 7.77 4.28 -15.75
N PRO A 19 8.96 3.70 -15.49
CA PRO A 19 9.21 2.94 -14.28
C PRO A 19 9.05 3.80 -13.02
N TYR A 20 8.37 3.27 -12.01
CA TYR A 20 8.11 3.96 -10.76
C TYR A 20 8.25 2.99 -9.57
N PRO A 21 8.70 3.46 -8.38
CA PRO A 21 9.31 4.78 -8.13
C PRO A 21 10.66 4.99 -8.81
N SER A 22 11.03 6.24 -9.08
CA SER A 22 12.27 6.59 -9.79
C SER A 22 13.54 6.29 -8.96
N PRO A 23 14.69 5.93 -9.57
CA PRO A 23 15.90 5.54 -8.84
C PRO A 23 16.53 6.62 -7.95
N SER A 24 16.22 7.91 -8.18
CA SER A 24 16.84 9.00 -7.42
C SER A 24 16.11 9.36 -6.13
N THR A 25 15.02 8.65 -5.80
CA THR A 25 14.30 8.71 -4.52
C THR A 25 15.30 8.68 -3.33
N ASP A 26 15.23 9.72 -2.49
CA ASP A 26 16.19 9.96 -1.40
C ASP A 26 16.12 8.89 -0.30
N ALA A 27 17.20 8.67 0.46
CA ALA A 27 17.25 7.67 1.52
C ALA A 27 16.18 7.90 2.60
N ALA A 28 15.90 9.16 2.96
CA ALA A 28 14.82 9.53 3.89
C ALA A 28 13.43 9.06 3.40
N GLN A 29 13.25 8.98 2.08
CA GLN A 29 12.02 8.58 1.41
C GLN A 29 11.80 7.05 1.40
N THR A 30 12.84 6.26 1.72
CA THR A 30 12.80 4.78 1.73
C THR A 30 12.60 4.15 3.11
N ASN A 31 12.60 4.96 4.18
CA ASN A 31 12.54 4.48 5.56
C ASN A 31 11.13 4.16 6.05
N GLU A 32 10.08 4.60 5.35
CA GLU A 32 8.71 4.41 5.83
C GLU A 32 8.37 2.92 6.02
N LEU A 33 8.71 2.06 5.06
CA LEU A 33 8.38 0.62 5.16
C LEU A 33 9.17 -0.04 6.31
N LEU A 34 10.43 0.34 6.48
CA LEU A 34 11.25 -0.11 7.60
C LEU A 34 10.65 0.35 8.94
N ASN A 35 10.23 1.61 9.03
CA ASN A 35 9.61 2.16 10.22
C ASN A 35 8.28 1.46 10.53
N LEU A 36 7.43 1.23 9.52
CA LEU A 36 6.19 0.46 9.66
C LEU A 36 6.46 -0.92 10.29
N LEU A 37 7.40 -1.68 9.72
CA LEU A 37 7.74 -3.01 10.21
C LEU A 37 8.30 -2.97 11.64
N ARG A 38 9.15 -1.99 11.96
CA ARG A 38 9.69 -1.81 13.32
C ARG A 38 8.61 -1.43 14.34
N ILE A 39 7.69 -0.54 13.99
CA ILE A 39 6.57 -0.16 14.86
C ILE A 39 5.68 -1.38 15.09
N PHE A 40 5.39 -2.14 14.04
CA PHE A 40 4.64 -3.38 14.16
C PHE A 40 5.34 -4.40 15.06
N GLU A 41 6.64 -4.63 14.91
CA GLU A 41 7.42 -5.53 15.79
C GLU A 41 7.33 -5.10 17.25
N MET A 42 7.51 -3.80 17.52
CA MET A 42 7.41 -3.22 18.86
C MET A 42 6.01 -3.40 19.48
N GLU A 43 4.96 -3.16 18.69
CA GLU A 43 3.58 -3.24 19.17
C GLU A 43 3.10 -4.69 19.34
N SER A 44 3.34 -5.55 18.35
CA SER A 44 2.84 -6.93 18.30
C SER A 44 3.63 -7.90 19.20
N LYS A 45 4.90 -7.57 19.48
CA LYS A 45 5.93 -8.47 20.02
C LYS A 45 6.27 -9.65 19.10
N ILE A 46 5.82 -9.62 17.85
CA ILE A 46 6.19 -10.61 16.84
C ILE A 46 7.54 -10.18 16.25
N LYS A 47 8.58 -10.96 16.53
CA LYS A 47 9.92 -10.72 15.95
C LYS A 47 9.91 -10.94 14.44
N LEU A 48 10.49 -10.00 13.71
CA LEU A 48 10.57 -10.01 12.24
C LEU A 48 11.94 -10.47 11.69
N GLU A 49 12.85 -10.90 12.57
CA GLU A 49 14.13 -11.51 12.19
C GLU A 49 13.96 -12.99 11.78
N GLU A 50 14.87 -13.52 10.96
CA GLU A 50 14.87 -14.92 10.50
C GLU A 50 13.57 -15.32 9.76
N LYS A 51 13.02 -14.39 8.98
CA LYS A 51 11.78 -14.56 8.20
C LYS A 51 12.04 -14.67 6.71
N ASN A 52 11.18 -15.40 6.02
CA ASN A 52 11.04 -15.35 4.57
C ASN A 52 9.96 -14.34 4.22
N ILE A 53 10.33 -13.30 3.46
CA ILE A 53 9.49 -12.14 3.18
C ILE A 53 9.30 -12.00 1.67
N LEU A 54 8.04 -11.95 1.22
CA LEU A 54 7.68 -11.63 -0.16
C LEU A 54 7.32 -10.15 -0.25
N ASP A 55 7.88 -9.43 -1.22
CA ASP A 55 7.49 -8.08 -1.61
C ASP A 55 6.83 -8.12 -3.00
N ALA A 56 5.50 -8.07 -3.01
CA ALA A 56 4.68 -8.22 -4.20
C ALA A 56 4.39 -6.86 -4.84
N GLY A 57 4.92 -6.64 -6.05
CA GLY A 57 4.94 -5.36 -6.73
C GLY A 57 6.07 -4.48 -6.21
N SER A 58 7.29 -5.02 -6.25
CA SER A 58 8.48 -4.39 -5.66
C SER A 58 8.93 -3.11 -6.39
N GLY A 59 8.43 -2.89 -7.61
CA GLY A 59 8.83 -1.77 -8.46
C GLY A 59 10.34 -1.73 -8.64
N SER A 60 10.92 -0.56 -8.39
CA SER A 60 12.38 -0.33 -8.44
C SER A 60 13.15 -0.84 -7.22
N GLY A 61 12.51 -1.55 -6.29
CA GLY A 61 13.15 -2.20 -5.14
C GLY A 61 13.68 -1.28 -4.05
N HIS A 62 13.45 0.04 -4.13
CA HIS A 62 14.00 1.06 -3.22
C HIS A 62 13.63 0.84 -1.74
N ARG A 63 12.35 0.59 -1.45
CA ARG A 63 11.84 0.30 -0.10
C ARG A 63 12.36 -1.02 0.43
N ILE A 64 12.16 -2.11 -0.30
CA ILE A 64 12.49 -3.44 0.19
C ILE A 64 13.99 -3.67 0.31
N THR A 65 14.81 -3.07 -0.55
CA THR A 65 16.28 -3.15 -0.42
C THR A 65 16.74 -2.49 0.86
N ASN A 66 16.12 -1.38 1.28
CA ASN A 66 16.42 -0.73 2.56
C ASN A 66 16.04 -1.62 3.75
N VAL A 67 14.85 -2.22 3.71
CA VAL A 67 14.40 -3.19 4.73
C VAL A 67 15.35 -4.38 4.82
N ALA A 68 15.79 -4.92 3.67
CA ALA A 68 16.69 -6.07 3.60
C ALA A 68 18.09 -5.78 4.16
N GLN A 69 18.59 -4.54 4.02
CA GLN A 69 19.85 -4.11 4.64
C GLN A 69 19.77 -4.06 6.18
N PHE A 70 18.57 -3.82 6.73
CA PHE A 70 18.33 -3.78 8.17
C PHE A 70 18.14 -5.20 8.74
N PHE A 71 17.20 -5.98 8.19
CA PHE A 71 16.89 -7.34 8.64
C PHE A 71 17.77 -8.38 7.91
N LYS A 72 19.05 -8.43 8.29
CA LYS A 72 20.08 -9.17 7.54
C LYS A 72 19.92 -10.70 7.58
N LYS A 73 19.24 -11.27 8.59
CA LYS A 73 19.00 -12.72 8.65
C LYS A 73 17.67 -13.12 8.02
N CYS A 74 16.92 -12.18 7.46
CA CYS A 74 15.73 -12.48 6.66
C CYS A 74 16.10 -12.76 5.20
N ASN A 75 15.31 -13.60 4.55
CA ASN A 75 15.39 -13.83 3.11
C ASN A 75 14.24 -13.11 2.43
N PHE A 76 14.56 -12.36 1.38
CA PHE A 76 13.58 -11.56 0.64
C PHE A 76 13.44 -12.03 -0.80
N LEU A 77 12.20 -12.10 -1.26
CA LEU A 77 11.86 -12.21 -2.67
C LEU A 77 11.00 -11.01 -3.07
N GLY A 78 11.50 -10.16 -3.96
CA GLY A 78 10.71 -9.13 -4.62
C GLY A 78 10.19 -9.63 -5.96
N ILE A 79 8.92 -9.41 -6.25
CA ILE A 79 8.33 -9.70 -7.55
C ILE A 79 7.69 -8.46 -8.16
N ASP A 80 7.75 -8.34 -9.48
CA ASP A 80 7.07 -7.29 -10.22
C ASP A 80 6.67 -7.77 -11.63
N ILE A 81 5.72 -7.08 -12.26
CA ILE A 81 5.32 -7.37 -13.65
C ILE A 81 6.26 -6.69 -14.65
N SER A 82 6.89 -5.56 -14.29
CA SER A 82 7.76 -4.77 -15.16
C SER A 82 9.21 -5.23 -15.09
N GLU A 83 9.73 -5.82 -16.18
CA GLU A 83 11.16 -6.15 -16.31
C GLU A 83 12.05 -4.92 -16.11
N LYS A 84 11.63 -3.75 -16.61
CA LYS A 84 12.41 -2.51 -16.49
C LYS A 84 12.54 -2.06 -15.04
N SER A 85 11.48 -2.22 -14.24
CA SER A 85 11.52 -1.95 -12.81
C SER A 85 12.45 -2.91 -12.08
N LEU A 86 12.43 -4.20 -12.45
CA LEU A 86 13.31 -5.23 -11.86
C LEU A 86 14.78 -5.05 -12.24
N GLU A 87 15.10 -4.56 -13.44
CA GLU A 87 16.47 -4.17 -13.81
C GLU A 87 17.00 -3.10 -12.84
N ILE A 88 16.23 -2.04 -12.61
CA ILE A 88 16.57 -0.96 -11.67
C ILE A 88 16.73 -1.51 -10.25
N ALA A 89 15.84 -2.41 -9.82
CA ALA A 89 15.89 -3.04 -8.51
C ALA A 89 17.19 -3.86 -8.31
N ASN A 90 17.59 -4.62 -9.33
CA ASN A 90 18.83 -5.39 -9.32
C ASN A 90 20.07 -4.49 -9.32
N GLU A 91 20.09 -3.41 -10.12
CA GLU A 91 21.16 -2.40 -10.08
C GLU A 91 21.30 -1.78 -8.68
N LEU A 92 20.18 -1.40 -8.06
CA LEU A 92 20.15 -0.82 -6.72
C LEU A 92 20.66 -1.79 -5.66
N LYS A 93 20.18 -3.04 -5.69
CA LYS A 93 20.64 -4.12 -4.80
C LYS A 93 22.15 -4.33 -4.91
N ASN A 94 22.68 -4.40 -6.13
CA ASN A 94 24.11 -4.58 -6.39
C ASN A 94 24.92 -3.39 -5.88
N LYS A 95 24.48 -2.17 -6.18
CA LYS A 95 25.10 -0.93 -5.68
C LYS A 95 25.15 -0.87 -4.15
N LYS A 96 24.12 -1.38 -3.49
CA LYS A 96 23.99 -1.44 -2.01
C LYS A 96 24.62 -2.70 -1.38
N ASN A 97 25.18 -3.61 -2.19
CA ASN A 97 25.72 -4.90 -1.75
C ASN A 97 24.73 -5.72 -0.88
N THR A 98 23.43 -5.64 -1.19
CA THR A 98 22.38 -6.34 -0.45
C THR A 98 22.24 -7.76 -0.97
N LYS A 99 22.69 -8.76 -0.23
CA LYS A 99 22.78 -10.15 -0.73
C LYS A 99 21.54 -11.00 -0.45
N ASN A 100 20.75 -10.63 0.55
CA ASN A 100 19.62 -11.41 1.07
C ASN A 100 18.28 -11.13 0.38
N ILE A 101 18.28 -10.49 -0.79
CA ILE A 101 17.09 -10.23 -1.61
C ILE A 101 17.26 -10.73 -3.03
N GLN A 102 16.23 -11.33 -3.61
CA GLN A 102 16.17 -11.69 -5.04
C GLN A 102 14.99 -11.00 -5.71
N PHE A 103 15.10 -10.74 -7.02
CA PHE A 103 14.06 -10.09 -7.80
C PHE A 103 13.65 -10.97 -8.98
N GLN A 104 12.35 -11.19 -9.18
CA GLN A 104 11.82 -12.06 -10.23
C GLN A 104 10.58 -11.46 -10.90
N LYS A 105 10.43 -11.68 -12.21
CA LYS A 105 9.24 -11.27 -12.95
C LYS A 105 8.09 -12.23 -12.69
N HIS A 106 7.00 -11.75 -12.10
CA HIS A 106 5.77 -12.53 -11.90
C HIS A 106 4.53 -11.64 -11.97
N ASN A 107 3.47 -12.18 -12.57
CA ASN A 107 2.14 -11.61 -12.44
C ASN A 107 1.50 -12.10 -11.12
N ILE A 108 1.13 -11.17 -10.23
CA ILE A 108 0.50 -11.48 -8.95
C ILE A 108 -0.76 -12.34 -9.11
N MET A 109 -1.55 -12.12 -10.16
CA MET A 109 -2.84 -12.79 -10.36
C MET A 109 -2.72 -14.20 -10.94
N THR A 110 -1.56 -14.61 -11.48
CA THR A 110 -1.42 -15.87 -12.23
C THR A 110 -0.10 -16.61 -12.00
N GLY A 111 0.93 -15.97 -11.45
CA GLY A 111 2.30 -16.49 -11.41
C GLY A 111 2.85 -16.82 -10.02
N VAL A 112 2.09 -16.60 -8.94
CA VAL A 112 2.66 -16.65 -7.57
C VAL A 112 2.53 -18.00 -6.86
N GLU A 113 1.77 -18.95 -7.39
CA GLU A 113 1.45 -20.21 -6.69
C GLU A 113 2.67 -21.07 -6.36
N ASN A 114 3.72 -20.99 -7.20
CA ASN A 114 4.93 -21.81 -7.07
C ASN A 114 6.10 -21.09 -6.40
N LEU A 115 5.88 -19.90 -5.82
CA LEU A 115 6.95 -19.13 -5.14
C LEU A 115 7.33 -19.70 -3.78
N GLY A 116 6.56 -20.66 -3.26
CA GLY A 116 6.70 -21.20 -1.92
C GLY A 116 5.88 -20.44 -0.88
N LYS A 117 6.26 -20.57 0.38
CA LYS A 117 5.52 -20.05 1.54
C LYS A 117 6.33 -19.03 2.33
N PHE A 118 5.69 -17.91 2.65
CA PHE A 118 6.31 -16.75 3.30
C PHE A 118 5.72 -16.52 4.69
N ASP A 119 6.56 -16.07 5.61
CA ASP A 119 6.14 -15.64 6.94
C ASP A 119 5.45 -14.27 6.86
N ILE A 120 5.93 -13.41 5.96
CA ILE A 120 5.41 -12.07 5.75
C ILE A 120 5.25 -11.83 4.26
N VAL A 121 4.07 -11.36 3.85
CA VAL A 121 3.85 -10.84 2.50
C VAL A 121 3.63 -9.33 2.60
N LEU A 122 4.33 -8.55 1.78
CA LEU A 122 4.18 -7.11 1.66
C LEU A 122 3.59 -6.82 0.28
N CYS A 123 2.55 -5.99 0.20
CA CYS A 123 1.95 -5.58 -1.05
C CYS A 123 1.51 -4.11 -0.92
N MET A 124 2.47 -3.22 -1.13
CA MET A 124 2.39 -1.82 -0.70
C MET A 124 2.12 -0.90 -1.89
N GLY A 125 0.86 -0.49 -2.09
CA GLY A 125 0.50 0.40 -3.20
C GLY A 125 0.49 -0.32 -4.56
N VAL A 126 -0.07 -1.54 -4.61
CA VAL A 126 -0.02 -2.38 -5.83
C VAL A 126 -1.39 -2.88 -6.24
N LEU A 127 -2.18 -3.43 -5.29
CA LEU A 127 -3.49 -4.01 -5.59
C LEU A 127 -4.43 -3.05 -6.34
N HIS A 128 -4.31 -1.76 -6.06
CA HIS A 128 -5.11 -0.72 -6.69
C HIS A 128 -4.89 -0.53 -8.19
N HIS A 129 -3.81 -1.08 -8.75
CA HIS A 129 -3.51 -1.05 -10.19
C HIS A 129 -3.83 -2.37 -10.90
N LEU A 130 -4.21 -3.43 -10.17
CA LEU A 130 -4.52 -4.73 -10.79
C LEU A 130 -5.87 -4.71 -11.49
N SER A 131 -6.03 -5.51 -12.56
CA SER A 131 -7.32 -5.67 -13.25
C SER A 131 -8.39 -6.30 -12.36
N ASN A 132 -7.98 -7.16 -11.42
CA ASN A 132 -8.84 -7.75 -10.40
C ASN A 132 -8.13 -7.76 -9.03
N PRO A 133 -8.27 -6.69 -8.22
CA PRO A 133 -7.61 -6.58 -6.93
C PRO A 133 -7.95 -7.73 -5.97
N SER A 134 -9.20 -8.22 -5.99
CA SER A 134 -9.63 -9.36 -5.16
C SER A 134 -8.89 -10.65 -5.51
N LYS A 135 -8.76 -10.95 -6.81
CA LYS A 135 -7.99 -12.11 -7.27
C LYS A 135 -6.52 -11.97 -6.89
N GLY A 136 -5.93 -10.79 -7.07
CA GLY A 136 -4.55 -10.52 -6.67
C GLY A 136 -4.32 -10.80 -5.18
N LEU A 137 -5.18 -10.26 -4.31
CA LEU A 137 -5.09 -10.51 -2.87
C LEU A 137 -5.26 -12.00 -2.53
N GLN A 138 -6.24 -12.70 -3.11
CA GLN A 138 -6.43 -14.15 -2.89
C GLN A 138 -5.18 -14.96 -3.28
N MET A 139 -4.52 -14.60 -4.37
CA MET A 139 -3.32 -15.29 -4.81
C MET A 139 -2.15 -15.05 -3.85
N LEU A 140 -2.00 -13.83 -3.33
CA LEU A 140 -0.99 -13.52 -2.31
C LEU A 140 -1.27 -14.23 -0.98
N THR A 141 -2.53 -14.33 -0.54
CA THR A 141 -2.82 -15.04 0.73
C THR A 141 -2.54 -16.53 0.63
N LYS A 142 -2.59 -17.13 -0.57
CA LYS A 142 -2.16 -18.52 -0.78
C LYS A 142 -0.65 -18.72 -0.61
N THR A 143 0.19 -17.68 -0.70
CA THR A 143 1.63 -17.80 -0.46
C THR A 143 2.01 -17.66 1.01
N LEU A 144 1.05 -17.43 1.91
CA LEU A 144 1.32 -17.37 3.34
C LEU A 144 1.56 -18.76 3.94
N LYS A 145 2.51 -18.85 4.87
CA LYS A 145 2.59 -19.92 5.86
C LYS A 145 1.37 -19.90 6.78
N ASP A 146 1.13 -21.00 7.49
CA ASP A 146 -0.01 -21.15 8.40
C ASP A 146 -0.04 -20.11 9.53
N ASP A 147 1.12 -19.59 9.93
CA ASP A 147 1.29 -18.49 10.90
C ASP A 147 1.77 -17.19 10.25
N GLY A 148 1.55 -17.04 8.94
CA GLY A 148 1.96 -15.87 8.17
C GLY A 148 1.03 -14.65 8.33
N ILE A 149 1.59 -13.47 8.05
CA ILE A 149 0.88 -12.19 8.01
C ILE A 149 1.08 -11.48 6.67
N ILE A 150 0.12 -10.63 6.28
CA ILE A 150 0.22 -9.81 5.07
C ILE A 150 0.03 -8.33 5.40
N PHE A 151 0.93 -7.48 4.92
CA PHE A 151 0.79 -6.02 4.94
C PHE A 151 0.32 -5.51 3.59
N LEU A 152 -0.71 -4.66 3.60
CA LEU A 152 -1.19 -3.96 2.41
C LEU A 152 -1.12 -2.45 2.62
N TYR A 153 -0.81 -1.73 1.55
CA TYR A 153 -1.11 -0.30 1.45
C TYR A 153 -2.07 -0.04 0.30
N LEU A 154 -3.18 0.63 0.59
CA LEU A 154 -4.25 0.95 -0.36
C LEU A 154 -4.51 2.46 -0.37
N TYR A 155 -4.71 3.03 -1.55
CA TYR A 155 -4.99 4.46 -1.71
C TYR A 155 -6.46 4.78 -1.39
N GLY A 156 -6.66 5.85 -0.62
CA GLY A 156 -7.94 6.22 -0.05
C GLY A 156 -8.82 7.04 -0.99
N LYS A 157 -10.10 6.70 -1.04
CA LYS A 157 -11.11 7.31 -1.92
C LYS A 157 -11.44 8.75 -1.51
N LEU A 158 -11.56 8.99 -0.21
CA LEU A 158 -11.97 10.30 0.32
C LEU A 158 -10.84 11.32 0.12
N GLY A 159 -9.65 11.07 0.66
CA GLY A 159 -8.50 11.97 0.48
C GLY A 159 -7.97 12.01 -0.96
N GLY A 160 -8.22 10.97 -1.76
CA GLY A 160 -7.87 10.93 -3.19
C GLY A 160 -8.91 11.54 -4.13
N HIS A 161 -10.05 12.01 -3.63
CA HIS A 161 -11.19 12.41 -4.47
C HIS A 161 -10.85 13.55 -5.44
N LYS A 162 -10.19 14.61 -4.96
CA LYS A 162 -9.82 15.76 -5.80
C LYS A 162 -8.87 15.34 -6.94
N ARG A 163 -7.94 14.42 -6.68
CA ARG A 163 -7.08 13.85 -7.72
C ARG A 163 -7.92 13.13 -8.77
N MET A 164 -8.90 12.33 -8.37
CA MET A 164 -9.75 11.60 -9.33
C MET A 164 -10.55 12.54 -10.24
N LEU A 165 -11.06 13.65 -9.71
CA LEU A 165 -11.70 14.69 -10.54
C LEU A 165 -10.72 15.30 -11.55
N ASN A 166 -9.46 15.55 -11.13
CA ASN A 166 -8.42 16.04 -12.04
C ASN A 166 -8.12 15.00 -13.14
N LYS A 167 -8.03 13.70 -12.80
CA LYS A 167 -7.85 12.61 -13.78
C LYS A 167 -8.99 12.56 -14.80
N GLU A 168 -10.23 12.70 -14.32
CA GLU A 168 -11.41 12.71 -15.17
C GLU A 168 -11.37 13.90 -16.15
N MET A 169 -11.08 15.10 -15.66
CA MET A 169 -10.93 16.30 -16.49
C MET A 169 -9.85 16.12 -17.56
N ILE A 170 -8.67 15.64 -17.20
CA ILE A 170 -7.57 15.36 -18.15
C ILE A 170 -8.01 14.33 -19.20
N SER A 171 -8.68 13.25 -18.77
CA SER A 171 -9.15 12.22 -19.70
C SER A 171 -10.20 12.75 -20.68
N ILE A 172 -11.07 13.67 -20.25
CA ILE A 172 -12.09 14.30 -21.11
C ILE A 172 -11.41 15.20 -22.14
N LEU A 173 -10.47 16.05 -21.71
CA LEU A 173 -9.73 16.96 -22.58
C LEU A 173 -8.89 16.22 -23.64
N LEU A 174 -8.26 15.10 -23.27
CA LEU A 174 -7.50 14.28 -24.22
C LEU A 174 -8.39 13.53 -25.22
N GLY A 175 -9.63 13.20 -24.85
CA GLY A 175 -10.57 12.48 -25.72
C GLY A 175 -9.99 11.18 -26.30
N LYS A 176 -9.76 11.15 -27.62
CA LYS A 176 -9.18 9.99 -28.33
C LYS A 176 -7.70 9.78 -28.02
N GLU A 177 -6.99 10.82 -27.58
CA GLU A 177 -5.56 10.81 -27.24
C GLU A 177 -5.28 10.40 -25.78
N LYS A 178 -6.28 9.89 -25.03
CA LYS A 178 -6.13 9.54 -23.61
C LYS A 178 -5.06 8.48 -23.29
N SER A 179 -4.57 7.77 -24.31
CA SER A 179 -3.47 6.81 -24.18
C SER A 179 -2.11 7.35 -24.66
N ASN A 180 -2.08 8.61 -25.10
CA ASN A 180 -0.86 9.32 -25.46
C ASN A 180 -0.28 10.02 -24.22
N TYR A 181 0.65 9.32 -23.55
CA TYR A 181 1.25 9.82 -22.32
C TYR A 181 2.04 11.12 -22.52
N ASP A 182 2.68 11.33 -23.67
CA ASP A 182 3.50 12.51 -23.90
C ASP A 182 2.61 13.77 -23.99
N LEU A 183 1.51 13.70 -24.76
CA LEU A 183 0.48 14.76 -24.76
C LEU A 183 -0.20 14.93 -23.40
N GLY A 184 -0.49 13.82 -22.70
CA GLY A 184 -1.09 13.88 -21.36
C GLY A 184 -0.20 14.60 -20.35
N ILE A 185 1.12 14.36 -20.41
CA ILE A 185 2.11 15.03 -19.57
C ILE A 185 2.17 16.53 -19.88
N GLU A 186 2.16 16.90 -21.17
CA GLU A 186 2.11 18.31 -21.58
C GLU A 186 0.86 19.01 -21.05
N LEU A 187 -0.32 18.38 -21.20
CA LEU A 187 -1.58 18.92 -20.71
C LEU A 187 -1.61 19.05 -19.19
N VAL A 188 -1.08 18.07 -18.44
CA VAL A 188 -0.99 18.15 -16.97
C VAL A 188 -0.19 19.36 -16.52
N ARG A 189 0.91 19.66 -17.23
CA ARG A 189 1.77 20.83 -16.95
C ARG A 189 1.07 22.14 -17.32
N ASP A 190 0.40 22.18 -18.47
CA ASP A 190 -0.38 23.34 -18.93
C ASP A 190 -1.49 23.73 -17.92
N LEU A 191 -2.15 22.71 -17.35
CA LEU A 191 -3.16 22.90 -16.30
C LEU A 191 -2.58 23.12 -14.89
N GLU A 192 -1.26 23.16 -14.74
CA GLU A 192 -0.53 23.26 -13.46
C GLU A 192 -0.91 22.19 -12.42
N LEU A 193 -1.29 20.99 -12.87
CA LEU A 193 -1.73 19.88 -12.01
C LEU A 193 -0.58 18.98 -11.53
N ASN A 194 0.65 19.31 -11.90
CA ASN A 194 1.89 18.67 -11.44
C ASN A 194 2.35 19.14 -10.05
N LYS A 195 1.54 19.96 -9.36
CA LYS A 195 1.71 20.29 -7.93
C LYS A 195 1.01 19.20 -7.12
N PHE A 196 1.77 18.19 -6.71
CA PHE A 196 1.21 17.07 -5.96
C PHE A 196 1.01 17.48 -4.49
N ASP A 197 -0.24 17.58 -4.05
CA ASP A 197 -0.57 18.00 -2.67
C ASP A 197 -0.74 16.83 -1.69
N TYR A 198 -0.56 15.59 -2.16
CA TYR A 198 -0.83 14.37 -1.39
C TYR A 198 0.24 13.30 -1.67
N GLY A 199 0.52 12.49 -0.64
CA GLY A 199 1.44 11.36 -0.73
C GLY A 199 2.79 11.60 -0.07
N TRP A 200 3.39 10.53 0.42
CA TRP A 200 4.75 10.52 0.93
C TRP A 200 5.69 10.46 -0.27
N ASN A 201 6.53 11.47 -0.48
CA ASN A 201 7.56 11.56 -1.54
C ASN A 201 7.12 12.14 -2.89
N LEU A 202 7.10 13.47 -2.98
CA LEU A 202 6.81 14.17 -4.24
C LEU A 202 8.02 14.96 -4.76
N ASN A 203 9.20 14.79 -4.14
CA ASN A 203 10.42 15.44 -4.60
C ASN A 203 11.03 14.65 -5.77
N PHE A 204 10.75 15.09 -6.99
CA PHE A 204 11.47 14.68 -8.19
C PHE A 204 12.74 15.52 -8.37
N LYS A 205 13.84 14.92 -8.83
CA LYS A 205 15.10 15.63 -9.06
C LYS A 205 15.27 16.14 -10.48
N ASN A 206 14.51 15.60 -11.41
CA ASN A 206 14.58 15.96 -12.82
C ASN A 206 13.24 15.71 -13.54
N LYS A 207 13.13 16.24 -14.76
CA LYS A 207 11.93 16.16 -15.60
C LYS A 207 11.43 14.74 -15.82
N LYS A 208 12.33 13.76 -15.99
CA LYS A 208 11.96 12.37 -16.23
C LYS A 208 11.26 11.75 -15.02
N GLU A 209 11.69 12.08 -13.80
CA GLU A 209 11.02 11.55 -12.60
C GLU A 209 9.67 12.23 -12.37
N GLU A 210 9.58 13.53 -12.66
CA GLU A 210 8.30 14.23 -12.69
C GLU A 210 7.34 13.56 -13.68
N ASP A 211 7.80 13.24 -14.90
CA ASP A 211 6.99 12.53 -15.90
C ASP A 211 6.47 11.19 -15.35
N THR A 212 7.32 10.40 -14.69
CA THR A 212 6.88 9.11 -14.08
C THR A 212 5.81 9.31 -13.01
N LEU A 213 5.94 10.35 -12.20
CA LEU A 213 5.00 10.67 -11.12
C LEU A 213 3.68 11.21 -11.68
N ILE A 214 3.70 12.05 -12.72
CA ILE A 214 2.52 12.49 -13.46
C ILE A 214 1.78 11.28 -14.02
N VAL A 215 2.51 10.35 -14.66
CA VAL A 215 1.90 9.16 -15.25
C VAL A 215 1.26 8.28 -14.19
N ASP A 216 1.97 7.97 -13.11
CA ASP A 216 1.47 7.12 -12.03
C ASP A 216 0.26 7.74 -11.31
N SER A 217 0.30 9.05 -11.06
CA SER A 217 -0.76 9.72 -10.29
C SER A 217 -1.98 10.11 -11.14
N LEU A 218 -1.77 10.67 -12.33
CA LEU A 218 -2.82 11.35 -13.12
C LEU A 218 -3.18 10.66 -14.44
N LEU A 219 -2.26 9.92 -15.05
CA LEU A 219 -2.48 9.26 -16.35
C LEU A 219 -2.54 7.73 -16.27
N HIS A 220 -2.48 7.16 -15.05
CA HIS A 220 -2.41 5.71 -14.87
C HIS A 220 -3.61 5.01 -15.53
N THR A 221 -3.33 3.93 -16.27
CA THR A 221 -4.32 3.26 -17.12
C THR A 221 -5.42 2.51 -16.36
N ASN A 222 -5.21 2.19 -15.09
CA ASN A 222 -6.15 1.43 -14.25
C ASN A 222 -5.94 1.74 -12.77
N GLU A 223 -6.97 2.18 -12.07
CA GLU A 223 -6.84 2.56 -10.65
C GLU A 223 -8.15 2.36 -9.88
N PHE A 224 -8.03 1.82 -8.68
CA PHE A 224 -9.12 1.65 -7.72
C PHE A 224 -8.78 2.37 -6.41
N LEU A 225 -9.68 3.23 -5.92
CA LEU A 225 -9.53 3.82 -4.58
C LEU A 225 -10.46 3.15 -3.59
N TYR A 226 -10.07 3.17 -2.32
CA TYR A 226 -10.71 2.41 -1.26
C TYR A 226 -11.25 3.33 -0.17
N ASP A 227 -12.44 3.03 0.32
CA ASP A 227 -12.85 3.37 1.67
C ASP A 227 -12.98 2.09 2.52
N PHE A 228 -13.34 2.21 3.80
CA PHE A 228 -13.51 1.06 4.68
C PHE A 228 -14.45 -0.01 4.11
N ASN A 229 -15.54 0.37 3.44
CA ASN A 229 -16.50 -0.61 2.92
C ASN A 229 -15.90 -1.41 1.76
N ASP A 230 -15.09 -0.76 0.92
CA ASP A 230 -14.37 -1.46 -0.16
C ASP A 230 -13.31 -2.41 0.42
N ILE A 231 -12.61 -1.98 1.48
CA ILE A 231 -11.62 -2.80 2.18
C ILE A 231 -12.29 -4.04 2.80
N ASP A 232 -13.41 -3.89 3.52
CA ASP A 232 -14.15 -5.02 4.11
C ASP A 232 -14.61 -6.02 3.04
N LYS A 233 -15.10 -5.53 1.89
CA LYS A 233 -15.47 -6.36 0.74
C LYS A 233 -14.26 -7.08 0.13
N LEU A 234 -13.10 -6.43 0.07
CA LEU A 234 -11.87 -7.00 -0.48
C LEU A 234 -11.38 -8.16 0.39
N PHE A 235 -11.33 -7.97 1.72
CA PHE A 235 -10.86 -8.98 2.67
C PHE A 235 -11.80 -10.17 2.82
N LYS A 236 -13.13 -9.96 2.71
CA LYS A 236 -14.14 -11.04 2.71
C LYS A 236 -13.95 -12.10 1.64
N LYS A 237 -13.18 -11.80 0.59
CA LYS A 237 -12.88 -12.74 -0.49
C LYS A 237 -11.62 -13.57 -0.22
N THR A 238 -10.93 -13.34 0.89
CA THR A 238 -9.68 -14.05 1.23
C THR A 238 -9.95 -15.25 2.14
N ASN A 239 -8.93 -16.07 2.35
CA ASN A 239 -8.91 -17.16 3.33
C ASN A 239 -8.21 -16.75 4.66
N LEU A 240 -8.01 -15.45 4.89
CA LEU A 240 -7.47 -14.96 6.14
C LEU A 240 -8.50 -15.12 7.26
N TYR A 241 -8.03 -15.21 8.50
CA TYR A 241 -8.92 -15.20 9.66
C TYR A 241 -9.54 -13.82 9.89
N GLY A 242 -8.77 -12.78 9.61
CA GLY A 242 -9.23 -11.40 9.74
C GLY A 242 -8.13 -10.40 9.47
N TYR A 243 -8.43 -9.13 9.69
CA TYR A 243 -7.51 -8.04 9.44
C TYR A 243 -7.72 -6.88 10.42
N SER A 244 -6.71 -6.03 10.54
CA SER A 244 -6.80 -4.74 11.25
C SER A 244 -6.33 -3.62 10.32
N ILE A 245 -6.97 -2.45 10.42
CA ILE A 245 -6.36 -1.21 9.94
C ILE A 245 -5.25 -0.88 10.94
N PHE A 246 -4.00 -0.90 10.48
CA PHE A 246 -2.84 -0.60 11.32
C PHE A 246 -2.61 0.90 11.43
N GLY A 247 -2.79 1.62 10.31
CA GLY A 247 -2.66 3.06 10.23
C GLY A 247 -3.38 3.65 9.02
N ILE A 248 -3.53 4.96 9.03
CA ILE A 248 -4.06 5.75 7.92
C ILE A 248 -3.09 6.89 7.60
N THR A 249 -3.15 7.39 6.37
CA THR A 249 -2.51 8.66 5.99
C THR A 249 -3.59 9.73 5.87
N GLU A 250 -3.37 10.88 6.52
CA GLU A 250 -4.15 12.11 6.39
C GLU A 250 -3.20 13.15 5.76
N SER A 251 -3.44 13.52 4.50
CA SER A 251 -2.56 14.39 3.71
C SER A 251 -1.11 13.87 3.62
N THR A 252 -0.19 14.43 4.38
CA THR A 252 1.23 14.03 4.46
C THR A 252 1.59 13.39 5.81
N GLN A 253 0.62 13.23 6.72
CA GLN A 253 0.83 12.71 8.06
C GLN A 253 0.31 11.27 8.18
N GLY A 254 1.13 10.42 8.81
CA GLY A 254 0.77 9.04 9.13
C GLY A 254 0.28 8.94 10.56
N LEU A 255 -0.86 8.29 10.73
CA LEU A 255 -1.49 8.06 12.03
C LEU A 255 -1.62 6.55 12.26
N LEU A 256 -1.26 6.06 13.46
CA LEU A 256 -1.71 4.75 13.88
C LEU A 256 -3.23 4.77 14.04
N PHE A 257 -3.87 3.72 13.57
CA PHE A 257 -5.31 3.63 13.61
C PHE A 257 -5.79 3.14 14.97
N ASP A 258 -6.74 3.86 15.56
CA ASP A 258 -7.38 3.49 16.79
C ASP A 258 -8.84 3.99 16.84
N SER A 259 -9.78 3.05 16.99
CA SER A 259 -11.21 3.31 17.16
C SER A 259 -11.65 3.64 18.59
N SER A 260 -10.76 3.64 19.58
CA SER A 260 -11.13 4.06 20.93
C SER A 260 -11.26 5.58 21.07
N ILE A 261 -12.10 6.02 22.00
CA ILE A 261 -12.21 7.43 22.39
C ILE A 261 -11.02 7.88 23.25
N LYS A 262 -10.54 6.99 24.14
CA LYS A 262 -9.41 7.27 25.04
C LYS A 262 -8.12 6.72 24.46
N THR A 263 -7.25 7.59 23.98
CA THR A 263 -5.88 7.22 23.62
C THR A 263 -5.02 7.21 24.88
N GLU A 264 -4.83 6.04 25.51
CA GLU A 264 -3.69 5.86 26.41
C GLU A 264 -2.43 5.93 25.54
N LYS A 265 -1.72 7.07 25.56
CA LYS A 265 -0.51 7.27 24.76
C LYS A 265 0.60 6.33 25.25
N LYS A 266 0.70 5.14 24.68
CA LYS A 266 1.82 4.21 24.92
C LYS A 266 3.04 4.51 24.03
N LEU A 267 2.85 5.13 22.87
CA LEU A 267 3.92 5.45 21.90
C LEU A 267 3.87 6.94 21.51
N SER A 268 5.03 7.52 21.20
CA SER A 268 5.18 8.92 20.71
C SER A 268 4.69 9.13 19.27
N ILE A 269 4.07 8.11 18.67
CA ILE A 269 3.59 8.11 17.29
C ILE A 269 2.16 8.67 17.26
N PRO A 270 1.85 9.62 16.35
CA PRO A 270 0.50 10.13 16.15
C PRO A 270 -0.52 9.01 15.91
N GLN A 271 -1.72 9.16 16.46
CA GLN A 271 -2.81 8.18 16.33
C GLN A 271 -4.13 8.89 16.05
N THR A 272 -5.08 8.19 15.44
CA THR A 272 -6.45 8.70 15.35
C THR A 272 -7.02 8.89 16.75
N ASN A 273 -7.73 9.99 16.93
CA ASN A 273 -8.35 10.37 18.19
C ASN A 273 -9.71 11.00 17.92
N VAL A 274 -10.75 10.17 18.05
CA VAL A 274 -12.13 10.58 17.77
C VAL A 274 -12.57 11.72 18.69
N SER A 275 -12.09 11.77 19.94
CA SER A 275 -12.45 12.84 20.89
C SER A 275 -11.93 14.23 20.51
N GLN A 276 -10.93 14.30 19.62
CA GLN A 276 -10.46 15.58 19.08
C GLN A 276 -11.37 16.11 17.97
N LYS A 277 -12.07 15.21 17.26
CA LYS A 277 -12.97 15.55 16.14
C LYS A 277 -14.42 15.67 16.63
N LEU A 278 -14.89 14.78 17.52
CA LEU A 278 -16.21 14.78 18.16
C LEU A 278 -16.10 15.32 19.59
N LYS A 279 -16.47 16.60 19.78
CA LYS A 279 -16.15 17.34 21.03
C LYS A 279 -17.21 17.28 22.13
N SER A 280 -18.45 16.91 21.81
CA SER A 280 -19.55 16.93 22.79
C SER A 280 -19.80 15.53 23.37
N ASN A 281 -20.18 15.47 24.65
CA ASN A 281 -20.61 14.23 25.30
C ASN A 281 -21.74 13.53 24.52
N LEU A 282 -22.63 14.31 23.89
CA LEU A 282 -23.69 13.79 23.04
C LEU A 282 -23.13 13.05 21.82
N SER A 283 -22.21 13.67 21.07
CA SER A 283 -21.61 13.02 19.89
C SER A 283 -20.77 11.78 20.25
N LEU A 284 -20.08 11.84 21.39
CA LEU A 284 -19.26 10.73 21.87
C LEU A 284 -20.11 9.55 22.34
N SER A 285 -21.25 9.78 23.02
CA SER A 285 -22.13 8.69 23.43
C SER A 285 -22.74 7.95 22.23
N PHE A 286 -23.08 8.67 21.15
CA PHE A 286 -23.49 8.03 19.90
C PHE A 286 -22.34 7.23 19.28
N TYR A 287 -21.11 7.73 19.29
CA TYR A 287 -19.97 6.97 18.78
C TYR A 287 -19.67 5.71 19.62
N GLU A 288 -19.79 5.78 20.95
CA GLU A 288 -19.54 4.65 21.84
C GLU A 288 -20.45 3.46 21.55
N SER A 289 -21.72 3.72 21.25
CA SER A 289 -22.73 2.69 21.00
C SER A 289 -22.58 2.00 19.64
N LEU A 290 -21.79 2.55 18.72
CA LEU A 290 -21.54 1.96 17.41
C LEU A 290 -20.76 0.64 17.51
N ASN A 291 -21.09 -0.27 16.60
CA ASN A 291 -20.27 -1.45 16.39
C ASN A 291 -18.94 -1.09 15.72
N LEU A 292 -17.99 -2.03 15.68
CA LEU A 292 -16.63 -1.74 15.22
C LEU A 292 -16.57 -1.28 13.75
N LYS A 293 -17.41 -1.85 12.87
CA LYS A 293 -17.43 -1.48 11.45
C LYS A 293 -18.00 -0.08 11.24
N GLU A 294 -19.04 0.28 11.98
CA GLU A 294 -19.59 1.63 12.00
C GLU A 294 -18.56 2.64 12.53
N LYS A 295 -17.83 2.29 13.59
CA LYS A 295 -16.73 3.12 14.12
C LYS A 295 -15.65 3.40 13.09
N PHE A 296 -15.27 2.40 12.30
CA PHE A 296 -14.28 2.57 11.23
C PHE A 296 -14.83 3.49 10.14
N ARG A 297 -16.11 3.35 9.79
CA ARG A 297 -16.73 4.23 8.80
C ARG A 297 -16.83 5.69 9.29
N ILE A 298 -17.08 5.92 10.58
CA ILE A 298 -17.04 7.28 11.13
C ILE A 298 -15.62 7.84 11.06
N ILE A 299 -14.59 7.05 11.36
CA ILE A 299 -13.20 7.51 11.27
C ILE A 299 -12.81 7.89 9.84
N ASP A 300 -13.21 7.08 8.84
CA ASP A 300 -13.06 7.44 7.41
C ASP A 300 -13.59 8.84 7.12
N LEU A 301 -14.80 9.15 7.59
CA LEU A 301 -15.48 10.41 7.33
C LEU A 301 -14.85 11.59 8.08
N LEU A 302 -14.25 11.36 9.25
CA LEU A 302 -13.62 12.42 10.05
C LEU A 302 -12.18 12.75 9.63
N TYR A 303 -11.49 11.79 9.03
CA TYR A 303 -10.08 11.91 8.65
C TYR A 303 -9.85 11.95 7.14
N GLU A 304 -10.83 11.55 6.34
CA GLU A 304 -10.76 11.54 4.87
C GLU A 304 -9.43 10.98 4.34
N PRO A 305 -9.03 9.77 4.75
CA PRO A 305 -7.68 9.29 4.50
C PRO A 305 -7.38 9.18 3.01
N ASN A 306 -6.16 9.56 2.62
CA ASN A 306 -5.62 9.34 1.28
C ASN A 306 -4.88 7.99 1.16
N GLY A 307 -4.71 7.25 2.26
CA GLY A 307 -4.20 5.89 2.23
C GLY A 307 -4.43 5.11 3.52
N TYR A 308 -4.40 3.78 3.41
CA TYR A 308 -4.62 2.83 4.49
C TYR A 308 -3.48 1.81 4.53
N THR A 309 -2.92 1.61 5.72
CA THR A 309 -2.02 0.48 6.01
C THR A 309 -2.81 -0.59 6.75
N LEU A 310 -2.86 -1.79 6.18
CA LEU A 310 -3.65 -2.92 6.68
C LEU A 310 -2.73 -4.08 7.02
N VAL A 311 -3.11 -4.86 8.03
CA VAL A 311 -2.45 -6.12 8.35
C VAL A 311 -3.49 -7.23 8.40
N GLY A 312 -3.34 -8.20 7.51
CA GLY A 312 -4.13 -9.42 7.47
C GLY A 312 -3.42 -10.57 8.19
N PHE A 313 -4.19 -11.41 8.87
CA PHE A 313 -3.68 -12.49 9.70
C PHE A 313 -4.29 -13.82 9.32
N THR A 314 -3.45 -14.85 9.22
CA THR A 314 -3.89 -16.24 9.38
C THR A 314 -4.35 -16.49 10.81
N LYS A 315 -5.08 -17.59 11.04
CA LYS A 315 -5.57 -17.92 12.38
C LYS A 315 -4.43 -18.08 13.39
N TYR A 316 -3.39 -18.85 13.06
CA TYR A 316 -2.25 -19.04 13.96
C TYR A 316 -1.44 -17.76 14.18
N ALA A 317 -1.33 -16.88 13.17
CA ALA A 317 -0.70 -15.57 13.37
C ALA A 317 -1.49 -14.69 14.34
N TYR A 318 -2.82 -14.68 14.21
CA TYR A 318 -3.69 -13.93 15.12
C TYR A 318 -3.59 -14.45 16.56
N ASP A 319 -3.53 -15.76 16.77
CA ASP A 319 -3.46 -16.34 18.11
C ASP A 319 -2.14 -15.98 18.84
N LYS A 320 -1.07 -15.70 18.09
CA LYS A 320 0.22 -15.21 18.63
C LYS A 320 0.24 -13.71 18.92
N LEU A 321 -0.73 -12.95 18.42
CA LEU A 321 -0.79 -11.50 18.61
C LEU A 321 -0.99 -11.17 20.09
N SER A 322 -0.21 -10.24 20.63
CA SER A 322 -0.35 -9.78 22.02
C SER A 322 -0.79 -8.32 22.14
N ASN A 323 -0.91 -7.60 21.03
CA ASN A 323 -1.17 -6.16 21.04
C ASN A 323 -2.65 -5.80 21.22
N ASP A 324 -2.96 -5.01 22.25
CA ASP A 324 -4.33 -4.60 22.55
C ASP A 324 -4.96 -3.70 21.49
N ARG A 325 -4.20 -2.80 20.86
CA ARG A 325 -4.69 -1.88 19.83
C ARG A 325 -5.07 -2.65 18.57
N ILE A 326 -4.18 -3.49 18.07
CA ILE A 326 -4.42 -4.30 16.87
C ILE A 326 -5.60 -5.24 17.12
N LYS A 327 -5.66 -5.91 18.29
CA LYS A 327 -6.78 -6.80 18.66
C LYS A 327 -8.11 -6.07 18.77
N ARG A 328 -8.16 -4.91 19.42
CA ARG A 328 -9.40 -4.14 19.55
C ARG A 328 -9.91 -3.64 18.19
N ASN A 329 -9.00 -3.37 17.27
CA ASN A 329 -9.30 -2.93 15.91
C ASN A 329 -9.33 -4.11 14.91
N PHE A 330 -9.51 -5.34 15.37
CA PHE A 330 -9.51 -6.53 14.52
C PHE A 330 -10.92 -6.86 14.00
N ILE A 331 -11.03 -7.08 12.69
CA ILE A 331 -12.24 -7.54 12.01
C ILE A 331 -12.03 -9.01 11.62
N VAL A 332 -12.83 -9.90 12.20
CA VAL A 332 -12.92 -11.30 11.76
C VAL A 332 -13.65 -11.35 10.42
N ILE A 333 -13.09 -12.11 9.47
CA ILE A 333 -13.74 -12.39 8.19
C ILE A 333 -14.68 -13.58 8.42
N ASN A 334 -15.98 -13.35 8.28
CA ASN A 334 -17.02 -14.38 8.37
C ASN A 334 -17.24 -15.07 7.04
#